data_AF-A0A9E4WB34-F1
#
_entry.id   AF-A0A9E4WB34-F1
#
_cell.length_a   1.000
_cell.length_b   1.000
_cell.length_c   1.000
_cell.angle_alpha   90.00
_cell.angle_beta   90.00
_cell.angle_gamma   90.00
#
_symmetry.space_group_name_H-M   'P 1'
#
loop_
_entity.id
_entity.type
_entity.pdbx_description
1 polymer ?
#
loop_
_entity_poly.entity_id
_entity_poly.type
_entity_poly.pdbx_seq_one_letter_code
_entity_poly.pdbx_strand_id
1 'polypeptide(L)'
;MASVTQLGYVGLGVSNVEEWEHFATDVLGLQSNGIDSDGNLSLRMDEYSHRFIIQPTGKDDIEFVGWQVTDEPALQEMAEQLRQAGIEVTEGTDDDNKSRRVEGM
;
A
#
# COMPACT_ATOMS: atom_id res chain seq x y z
N MET A 1 -3.91 12.32 20.60
CA MET A 1 -4.68 11.26 19.95
C MET A 1 -4.36 11.33 18.48
N ALA A 2 -3.45 10.48 18.05
CA ALA A 2 -3.19 10.26 16.64
C ALA A 2 -4.47 9.90 15.89
N SER A 3 -4.58 10.37 14.65
CA SER A 3 -5.72 10.12 13.77
C SER A 3 -5.23 9.89 12.35
N VAL A 4 -5.99 9.10 11.59
CA VAL A 4 -5.76 8.94 10.15
C VAL A 4 -5.95 10.29 9.45
N THR A 5 -5.02 10.64 8.57
CA THR A 5 -5.07 11.89 7.80
C THR A 5 -5.60 11.68 6.40
N GLN A 6 -5.27 10.54 5.78
CA GLN A 6 -5.75 10.18 4.45
C GLN A 6 -5.60 8.70 4.15
N LEU A 7 -6.27 8.27 3.09
CA LEU A 7 -5.95 7.01 2.40
C LEU A 7 -4.59 7.16 1.71
N GLY A 8 -3.60 6.40 2.17
CA GLY A 8 -2.23 6.44 1.67
C GLY A 8 -2.08 5.67 0.36
N TYR A 9 -2.44 4.38 0.37
CA TYR A 9 -2.37 3.49 -0.80
C TYR A 9 -3.30 2.28 -0.63
N VAL A 10 -3.57 1.56 -1.73
CA VAL A 10 -4.37 0.33 -1.73
C VAL A 10 -3.60 -0.80 -2.42
N GLY A 11 -3.63 -1.99 -1.82
CA GLY A 11 -3.18 -3.24 -2.44
C GLY A 11 -4.35 -3.98 -3.07
N LEU A 12 -4.24 -4.30 -4.36
CA LEU A 12 -5.23 -5.07 -5.10
C LEU A 12 -4.62 -6.38 -5.57
N GLY A 13 -5.30 -7.47 -5.27
CA GLY A 13 -5.00 -8.78 -5.78
C GLY A 13 -5.75 -9.00 -7.08
N VAL A 14 -5.07 -9.32 -8.18
CA VAL A 14 -5.67 -9.35 -9.52
C VAL A 14 -5.35 -10.64 -10.26
N SER A 15 -6.21 -11.00 -11.20
CA SER A 15 -6.03 -12.17 -12.08
C SER A 15 -5.07 -11.93 -13.24
N ASN A 16 -4.92 -10.69 -13.70
CA ASN A 16 -4.00 -10.33 -14.77
C ASN A 16 -3.35 -8.96 -14.53
N VAL A 17 -2.05 -8.96 -14.19
CA VAL A 17 -1.29 -7.73 -13.90
C VAL A 17 -1.01 -6.92 -15.18
N GLU A 18 -0.77 -7.57 -16.32
CA GLU A 18 -0.48 -6.89 -17.59
C GLU A 18 -1.70 -6.11 -18.10
N GLU A 19 -2.89 -6.69 -17.99
CA GLU A 19 -4.14 -5.97 -18.32
C GLU A 19 -4.37 -4.77 -17.38
N TRP A 20 -4.04 -4.92 -16.10
CA TRP A 20 -4.10 -3.82 -15.14
C TRP A 20 -3.11 -2.71 -15.46
N GLU A 21 -1.88 -3.05 -15.88
CA GLU A 21 -0.90 -2.06 -16.32
C GLU A 21 -1.43 -1.26 -17.50
N HIS A 22 -1.89 -1.94 -18.54
CA HIS A 22 -2.46 -1.30 -19.73
C HIS A 22 -3.64 -0.38 -19.38
N PHE A 23 -4.59 -0.86 -18.57
CA PHE A 23 -5.71 -0.03 -18.13
C PHE A 23 -5.25 1.20 -17.34
N ALA A 24 -4.36 1.01 -16.37
CA ALA A 24 -3.89 2.07 -15.50
C ALA A 24 -3.09 3.14 -16.27
N THR A 25 -2.21 2.75 -17.20
CA THR A 25 -1.36 3.70 -17.93
C THR A 25 -2.09 4.33 -19.10
N ASP A 26 -2.83 3.55 -19.88
CA ASP A 26 -3.34 3.99 -21.18
C ASP A 26 -4.73 4.60 -21.09
N VAL A 27 -5.51 4.23 -20.06
CA VAL A 27 -6.86 4.76 -19.82
C VAL A 27 -6.89 5.77 -18.68
N LEU A 28 -6.34 5.42 -17.52
CA LEU A 28 -6.37 6.29 -16.34
C LEU A 28 -5.26 7.34 -16.33
N GLY A 29 -4.19 7.15 -17.11
CA GLY A 29 -3.05 8.06 -17.15
C GLY A 29 -2.16 7.99 -15.90
N LEU A 30 -2.20 6.86 -15.16
CA LEU A 30 -1.30 6.62 -14.05
C LEU A 30 0.11 6.28 -14.54
N GLN A 31 1.10 6.58 -13.73
CA GLN A 31 2.48 6.21 -14.02
C GLN A 31 2.78 4.81 -13.47
N SER A 32 3.19 3.88 -14.33
CA SER A 32 3.78 2.62 -13.92
C SER A 32 5.24 2.81 -13.49
N ASN A 33 5.61 2.20 -12.36
CA ASN A 33 7.01 2.05 -11.94
C ASN A 33 7.63 0.73 -12.45
N GLY A 34 6.91 -0.01 -13.31
CA GLY A 34 7.25 -1.35 -13.78
C GLY A 34 6.76 -2.45 -12.86
N ILE A 35 6.75 -3.67 -13.41
CA ILE A 35 6.49 -4.92 -12.70
C ILE A 35 7.81 -5.39 -12.06
N ASP A 36 7.79 -5.67 -10.76
CA ASP A 36 8.96 -6.15 -10.02
C ASP A 36 9.22 -7.65 -10.22
N SER A 37 10.27 -8.17 -9.57
CA SER A 37 10.66 -9.59 -9.67
C SER A 37 9.61 -10.56 -9.13
N ASP A 38 8.71 -10.09 -8.26
CA ASP A 38 7.64 -10.88 -7.65
C ASP A 38 6.32 -10.75 -8.45
N GLY A 39 6.35 -10.02 -9.58
CA GLY A 39 5.19 -9.81 -10.44
C GLY A 39 4.27 -8.70 -9.98
N ASN A 40 4.67 -7.89 -8.99
CA ASN A 40 3.85 -6.79 -8.50
C ASN A 40 4.06 -5.54 -9.35
N LEU A 41 2.96 -4.86 -9.68
CA LEU A 41 2.96 -3.58 -10.36
C LEU A 41 2.69 -2.45 -9.37
N SER A 42 3.57 -1.45 -9.35
CA SER A 42 3.36 -0.23 -8.56
C SER A 42 2.91 0.92 -9.45
N LEU A 43 1.77 1.52 -9.11
CA LEU A 43 1.17 2.63 -9.87
C LEU A 43 1.19 3.92 -9.05
N ARG A 44 1.64 5.00 -9.70
CA ARG A 44 1.82 6.33 -9.12
C ARG A 44 0.88 7.33 -9.77
N MET A 45 0.33 8.25 -8.97
CA MET A 45 -0.54 9.34 -9.44
C MET A 45 -0.08 10.75 -9.03
N ASP A 46 0.84 10.86 -8.07
CA ASP A 46 1.25 12.13 -7.45
C ASP A 46 2.72 12.08 -6.97
N GLU A 47 3.13 12.92 -6.02
CA GLU A 47 4.50 12.95 -5.49
C GLU A 47 4.93 11.69 -4.72
N TYR A 48 4.00 10.84 -4.27
CA TYR A 48 4.32 9.63 -3.53
C TYR A 48 4.87 8.54 -4.44
N SER A 49 5.55 7.55 -3.84
CA SER A 49 6.20 6.48 -4.60
C SER A 49 5.18 5.62 -5.38
N HIS A 50 3.99 5.40 -4.81
CA HIS A 50 2.84 4.74 -5.43
C HIS A 50 1.57 5.07 -4.64
N ARG A 51 0.39 4.87 -5.26
CA ARG A 51 -0.92 4.86 -4.61
C ARG A 51 -1.66 3.53 -4.77
N PHE A 52 -1.26 2.70 -5.74
CA PHE A 52 -1.75 1.33 -5.88
C PHE A 52 -0.60 0.35 -5.99
N ILE A 53 -0.73 -0.79 -5.32
CA ILE A 53 0.13 -1.96 -5.48
C ILE A 53 -0.76 -3.07 -6.04
N ILE A 54 -0.46 -3.55 -7.23
CA ILE A 54 -1.21 -4.58 -7.93
C ILE A 54 -0.42 -5.89 -7.82
N GLN A 55 -1.04 -6.93 -7.26
CA GLN A 55 -0.40 -8.20 -6.92
C GLN A 55 -1.05 -9.36 -7.70
N PRO A 56 -0.30 -10.33 -8.22
CA PRO A 56 -0.84 -11.45 -9.00
C PRO A 56 -1.45 -12.55 -8.12
N THR A 57 -2.45 -12.22 -7.29
CA THR A 57 -3.07 -13.18 -6.35
C THR A 57 -4.23 -13.97 -6.96
N GLY A 58 -4.77 -13.54 -8.10
CA GLY A 58 -5.90 -14.20 -8.77
C GLY A 58 -7.27 -13.92 -8.17
N LYS A 59 -7.38 -13.05 -7.15
CA LYS A 59 -8.63 -12.86 -6.39
C LYS A 59 -9.55 -11.76 -6.94
N ASP A 60 -9.00 -10.80 -7.69
CA ASP A 60 -9.71 -9.59 -8.15
C ASP A 60 -10.42 -8.85 -6.99
N ASP A 61 -9.70 -8.62 -5.89
CA ASP A 61 -10.22 -8.01 -4.66
C ASP A 61 -9.13 -7.16 -3.93
N ILE A 62 -9.54 -6.42 -2.90
CA ILE A 62 -8.63 -5.67 -2.03
C ILE A 62 -7.86 -6.64 -1.12
N GLU A 63 -6.53 -6.55 -1.14
CA GLU A 63 -5.66 -7.32 -0.25
C GLU A 63 -5.32 -6.52 1.02
N PHE A 64 -5.09 -5.21 0.89
CA PHE A 64 -4.81 -4.34 2.03
C PHE A 64 -5.09 -2.86 1.73
N VAL A 65 -5.19 -2.07 2.80
CA VAL A 65 -5.35 -0.62 2.76
C VAL A 65 -4.30 0.03 3.65
N GLY A 66 -3.51 0.94 3.08
CA GLY A 66 -2.52 1.74 3.80
C GLY A 66 -3.12 3.06 4.26
N TRP A 67 -3.28 3.25 5.57
CA TRP A 67 -3.75 4.49 6.17
C TRP A 67 -2.58 5.36 6.62
N GLN A 68 -2.56 6.63 6.20
CA GLN A 68 -1.50 7.55 6.57
C GLN A 68 -1.83 8.26 7.88
N VAL A 69 -0.79 8.47 8.69
CA VAL A 69 -0.79 9.34 9.87
C VAL A 69 0.27 10.45 9.68
N THR A 70 0.31 11.41 10.60
CA THR A 70 1.14 12.61 10.47
C THR A 70 2.65 12.32 10.45
N ASP A 71 3.11 11.43 11.33
CA ASP A 71 4.53 11.14 11.56
C ASP A 71 4.72 9.80 12.30
N GLU A 72 5.98 9.41 12.54
CA GLU A 72 6.35 8.18 13.24
C GLU A 72 5.82 8.13 14.69
N PRO A 73 5.94 9.18 15.54
CA PRO A 73 5.29 9.18 16.86
C PRO A 73 3.78 8.96 16.80
N ALA A 74 3.09 9.56 15.82
CA ALA A 74 1.66 9.34 15.62
C ALA A 74 1.34 7.91 15.18
N LEU A 75 2.22 7.24 14.43
CA LEU A 75 2.07 5.83 14.07
C LEU A 75 2.15 4.94 15.32
N GLN A 76 3.13 5.19 16.18
CA GLN A 76 3.27 4.47 17.45
C GLN A 76 2.08 4.72 18.39
N GLU A 77 1.60 5.98 18.48
CA GLU A 77 0.42 6.32 19.27
C GLU A 77 -0.85 5.64 18.70
N MET A 78 -0.99 5.55 17.38
CA MET A 78 -2.11 4.85 16.73
C MET A 78 -2.08 3.35 17.02
N ALA A 79 -0.91 2.71 16.92
CA ALA A 79 -0.74 1.30 17.26
C ALA A 79 -1.14 1.01 18.72
N GLU A 80 -0.73 1.88 19.64
CA GLU A 80 -1.10 1.74 21.06
C GLU A 80 -2.60 1.95 21.30
N GLN A 81 -3.23 2.92 20.64
CA GLN A 81 -4.69 3.11 20.72
C GLN A 81 -5.46 1.86 20.27
N LEU A 82 -5.03 1.20 19.19
CA LEU A 82 -5.62 -0.04 18.70
C LEU A 82 -5.45 -1.19 19.71
N ARG A 83 -4.24 -1.36 20.27
CA ARG A 83 -3.98 -2.37 21.30
C ARG A 83 -4.84 -2.15 22.55
N GLN A 84 -4.98 -0.90 23.01
CA GLN A 84 -5.83 -0.54 24.14
C GLN A 84 -7.32 -0.81 23.87
N ALA A 85 -7.75 -0.72 22.62
CA ALA A 85 -9.08 -1.11 22.18
C ALA A 85 -9.27 -2.64 22.05
N GLY A 86 -8.22 -3.44 22.31
CA GLY A 86 -8.25 -4.90 22.19
C GLY A 86 -8.09 -5.42 20.76
N ILE A 87 -7.60 -4.57 19.84
CA ILE A 87 -7.32 -4.94 18.46
C ILE A 87 -5.87 -5.41 18.36
N GLU A 88 -5.65 -6.55 17.72
CA GLU A 88 -4.31 -7.07 17.46
C GLU A 88 -3.55 -6.15 16.50
N VAL A 89 -2.30 -5.82 16.85
CA VAL A 89 -1.42 -4.99 16.03
C VAL A 89 -0.09 -5.71 15.87
N THR A 90 0.24 -5.99 14.61
CA THR A 90 1.49 -6.64 14.22
C THR A 90 2.39 -5.62 13.53
N GLU A 91 3.66 -5.59 13.92
CA GLU A 91 4.67 -4.78 13.22
C GLU A 91 4.98 -5.39 11.86
N GLY A 92 5.18 -4.52 10.86
CA GLY A 92 5.54 -4.96 9.51
C GLY A 92 6.89 -5.66 9.51
N THR A 93 7.01 -6.71 8.71
CA THR A 93 8.29 -7.38 8.45
C THR A 93 9.18 -6.53 7.55
N ASP A 94 10.47 -6.85 7.48
CA ASP A 94 11.39 -6.20 6.51
C ASP A 94 10.88 -6.32 5.06
N ASP A 95 10.27 -7.46 4.72
CA ASP A 95 9.68 -7.69 3.40
C ASP A 95 8.42 -6.84 3.17
N ASP A 96 7.57 -6.67 4.20
CA ASP A 96 6.45 -5.72 4.14
C ASP A 96 6.93 -4.29 3.94
N ASN A 97 7.94 -3.87 4.71
CA ASN A 97 8.49 -2.52 4.65
C ASN A 97 9.10 -2.24 3.27
N LYS A 98 9.89 -3.20 2.74
CA LYS A 98 10.49 -3.09 1.41
C LYS A 98 9.44 -3.06 0.31
N SER A 99 8.47 -3.98 0.32
CA SER A 99 7.41 -4.04 -0.71
C SER A 99 6.53 -2.80 -0.72
N ARG A 100 6.30 -2.18 0.45
CA ARG A 100 5.51 -0.95 0.61
C ARG A 100 6.34 0.33 0.59
N ARG A 101 7.66 0.23 0.31
CA ARG A 101 8.62 1.35 0.28
C ARG A 101 8.59 2.23 1.53
N VAL A 102 8.50 1.60 2.69
CA VAL A 102 8.60 2.27 4.00
C VAL A 102 10.06 2.66 4.25
N GLU A 103 10.29 3.88 4.71
CA GLU A 103 11.60 4.38 5.09
C GLU A 103 11.70 4.56 6.61
N GLY A 104 12.90 4.38 7.18
CA GLY A 104 13.18 4.71 8.58
C GLY A 104 12.71 3.69 9.62
N MET A 105 12.34 2.47 9.20
CA MET A 105 12.03 1.33 10.09
C MET A 105 13.13 0.28 10.05
#